data_AF-A0A7C4NZF1-F1
#
_entry.id   AF-A0A7C4NZF1-F1
#
_cell.length_a   1.000
_cell.length_b   1.000
_cell.length_c   1.000
_cell.angle_alpha   90.00
_cell.angle_beta   90.00
_cell.angle_gamma   90.00
#
_symmetry.space_group_name_H-M   'P 1'
#
loop_
_entity.id
_entity.type
_entity.pdbx_description
1 polymer ?
#
loop_
_entity_poly.entity_id
_entity_poly.type
_entity_poly.pdbx_seq_one_letter_code
_entity_poly.pdbx_strand_id
1 'polypeptide(L)'
;MALPSSLRSVTNPRERRTLEKIAKALGVKLSELFETDDNLTDINSYDASLMEKIKLIEGLSEEEKKTVFNTVDAFIGKKKLKDALENALQDVK
;
A
#
# COMPACT_ATOMS: atom_id res chain seq x y z
N MET A 1 10.78 30.98 9.66
CA MET A 1 10.62 29.53 9.91
C MET A 1 11.50 28.80 8.91
N ALA A 2 12.68 28.34 9.32
CA ALA A 2 13.67 27.73 8.43
C ALA A 2 13.48 26.20 8.37
N LEU A 3 13.56 25.65 7.16
CA LEU A 3 13.49 24.20 6.91
C LEU A 3 14.66 23.45 7.58
N PRO A 4 14.45 22.22 8.09
CA PRO A 4 15.47 21.44 8.79
C PRO A 4 16.67 21.09 7.90
N SER A 5 17.86 21.15 8.50
CA SER A 5 19.18 21.09 7.86
C SER A 5 19.49 19.77 7.14
N SER A 6 18.72 18.71 7.38
CA SER A 6 18.97 17.36 6.84
C SER A 6 18.60 17.19 5.36
N LEU A 7 17.90 18.17 4.75
CA LEU A 7 17.54 18.15 3.31
C LEU A 7 18.45 19.03 2.43
N ARG A 8 19.52 19.63 2.99
CA ARG A 8 20.39 20.56 2.25
C ARG A 8 21.54 19.91 1.48
N SER A 9 21.73 18.60 1.52
CA SER A 9 22.90 17.93 0.88
C SER A 9 22.62 17.17 -0.42
N VAL A 10 21.40 17.15 -0.96
CA VAL A 10 21.15 16.64 -2.34
C VAL A 10 20.92 17.82 -3.27
N THR A 11 22.01 18.51 -3.63
CA THR A 11 21.97 19.81 -4.30
C THR A 11 22.62 19.81 -5.69
N ASN A 12 21.92 19.24 -6.67
CA ASN A 12 21.91 19.74 -8.05
C ASN A 12 20.53 19.48 -8.70
N PRO A 13 19.87 20.50 -9.30
CA PRO A 13 18.60 20.32 -10.03
C PRO A 13 18.60 19.21 -11.09
N ARG A 14 19.77 18.88 -11.66
CA ARG A 14 19.90 17.82 -12.67
C ARG A 14 19.71 16.42 -12.08
N GLU A 15 20.31 16.16 -10.92
CA GLU A 15 20.24 14.85 -10.25
C GLU A 15 18.82 14.55 -9.75
N ARG A 16 18.11 15.57 -9.24
CA ARG A 16 16.70 15.46 -8.84
C ARG A 16 15.80 15.01 -10.00
N ARG A 17 15.96 15.60 -11.18
CA ARG A 17 15.20 15.19 -12.38
C ARG A 17 15.47 13.76 -12.80
N THR A 18 16.69 13.26 -12.60
CA THR A 18 17.03 11.87 -12.90
C THR A 18 16.32 10.93 -11.92
N LEU A 19 16.36 11.22 -10.62
CA LEU A 19 15.66 10.43 -9.60
C LEU A 19 14.14 10.45 -9.79
N GLU A 20 13.56 11.60 -10.17
CA GLU A 20 12.14 11.71 -10.53
C GLU A 20 11.77 10.80 -11.72
N LYS A 21 12.62 10.75 -12.75
CA LYS A 21 12.41 9.86 -13.91
C LYS A 21 12.51 8.38 -13.52
N ILE A 22 13.45 8.03 -12.65
CA ILE A 22 13.63 6.66 -12.14
C ILE A 22 12.41 6.25 -11.31
N ALA A 23 11.98 7.07 -10.34
CA ALA A 23 10.79 6.82 -9.53
C ALA A 23 9.54 6.62 -10.40
N LYS A 24 9.36 7.48 -11.42
CA LYS A 24 8.25 7.37 -12.37
C LYS A 24 8.31 6.10 -13.22
N ALA A 25 9.50 5.67 -13.64
CA ALA A 25 9.68 4.44 -14.40
C ALA A 25 9.41 3.19 -13.55
N LEU A 26 9.74 3.24 -12.26
CA LEU A 26 9.51 2.16 -11.30
C LEU A 26 8.09 2.17 -10.70
N GLY A 27 7.30 3.23 -10.91
CA GLY A 27 5.93 3.34 -10.39
C GLY A 27 5.85 3.63 -8.89
N VAL A 28 6.93 4.12 -8.28
CA VAL A 28 7.07 4.41 -6.84
C VAL A 28 7.07 5.91 -6.58
N LYS A 29 6.82 6.33 -5.34
CA LYS A 29 6.96 7.76 -4.98
C LYS A 29 8.44 8.12 -4.81
N LEU A 30 8.80 9.35 -5.15
CA LEU A 30 10.18 9.83 -4.98
C LEU A 30 10.65 9.75 -3.51
N SER A 31 9.75 9.95 -2.55
CA SER A 31 10.05 9.82 -1.11
C SER A 31 10.48 8.41 -0.71
N GLU A 32 9.95 7.38 -1.36
CA GLU A 32 10.28 5.96 -1.10
C GLU A 32 11.73 5.64 -1.51
N LEU A 33 12.36 6.44 -2.37
CA LEU A 33 13.80 6.29 -2.70
C LEU A 33 14.74 6.83 -1.62
N PHE A 34 14.20 7.56 -0.64
CA PHE A 34 14.97 8.19 0.44
C PHE A 34 14.61 7.64 1.82
N GLU A 35 13.68 6.69 1.89
CA GLU A 35 13.40 5.95 3.12
C GLU A 35 14.56 4.96 3.38
N THR A 36 15.45 5.32 4.30
CA THR A 36 16.54 4.48 4.81
C THR A 36 16.11 3.66 6.03
N ASP A 37 14.87 3.17 6.06
CA ASP A 37 14.55 2.09 6.98
C ASP A 37 15.06 0.79 6.35
N ASP A 38 15.85 0.01 7.09
CA ASP A 38 16.36 -1.32 6.72
C ASP A 38 15.26 -2.34 6.34
N ASN A 39 14.00 -1.90 6.37
CA ASN A 39 12.86 -2.53 5.74
C ASN A 39 12.75 -2.04 4.29
N LEU A 40 13.68 -2.47 3.42
CA LEU A 40 13.29 -2.69 2.03
C LEU A 40 12.14 -3.70 2.09
N THR A 41 10.90 -3.20 2.15
CA THR A 41 9.73 -4.06 2.02
C THR A 41 9.92 -4.73 0.69
N ASP A 42 10.28 -6.01 0.74
CA ASP A 42 10.28 -6.92 -0.40
C ASP A 42 9.10 -6.49 -1.27
N ILE A 43 9.37 -5.97 -2.46
CA ILE A 43 8.32 -5.78 -3.46
C ILE A 43 7.94 -7.21 -3.82
N ASN A 44 7.13 -7.81 -2.95
CA ASN A 44 6.81 -9.21 -2.96
C ASN A 44 5.94 -9.37 -4.20
N SER A 45 6.29 -10.29 -5.09
CA SER A 45 5.52 -10.58 -6.30
C SER A 45 4.01 -10.76 -6.01
N TYR A 46 3.68 -11.13 -4.77
CA TYR A 46 2.32 -11.14 -4.22
C TYR A 46 1.60 -9.79 -4.26
N ASP A 47 2.26 -8.69 -3.90
CA ASP A 47 1.70 -7.33 -3.94
C ASP A 47 1.51 -6.84 -5.38
N ALA A 48 2.39 -7.25 -6.30
CA ALA A 48 2.23 -6.98 -7.73
C ALA A 48 0.98 -7.69 -8.28
N SER A 49 0.76 -8.96 -7.92
CA SER A 49 -0.42 -9.72 -8.33
C SER A 49 -1.73 -9.17 -7.73
N LEU A 50 -1.69 -8.70 -6.47
CA LEU A 50 -2.85 -8.05 -5.85
C LEU A 50 -3.18 -6.73 -6.54
N MET A 51 -2.17 -5.91 -6.82
CA MET A 51 -2.35 -4.62 -7.50
C MET A 51 -2.91 -4.80 -8.91
N GLU A 52 -2.47 -5.83 -9.64
CA GLU A 52 -3.02 -6.18 -10.94
C GLU A 52 -4.51 -6.53 -10.86
N LYS A 53 -4.91 -7.34 -9.86
CA LYS A 53 -6.33 -7.66 -9.63
C LYS A 53 -7.15 -6.44 -9.24
N ILE A 54 -6.59 -5.53 -8.43
CA ILE A 54 -7.25 -4.26 -8.08
C ILE A 54 -7.50 -3.43 -9.34
N LYS A 55 -6.51 -3.29 -10.23
CA LYS A 55 -6.67 -2.58 -11.52
C LYS A 55 -7.76 -3.20 -12.39
N LEU A 56 -7.88 -4.53 -12.42
CA LEU A 56 -8.97 -5.20 -13.13
C LEU A 56 -10.35 -4.88 -12.53
N ILE A 57 -10.45 -4.82 -11.19
CA ILE A 57 -11.68 -4.43 -10.50
C ILE A 57 -12.05 -2.96 -10.78
N GLU A 58 -11.07 -2.06 -10.85
CA GLU A 58 -11.29 -0.65 -11.19
C GLU A 58 -11.92 -0.46 -12.59
N GLY A 59 -11.67 -1.40 -13.51
CA GLY A 59 -12.24 -1.42 -14.86
C GLY A 59 -13.66 -1.98 -14.97
N LEU A 60 -14.22 -2.55 -13.91
CA LEU A 60 -15.58 -3.09 -13.90
C LEU A 60 -16.66 -1.98 -13.90
N SER A 61 -17.91 -2.35 -14.19
CA SER A 61 -19.04 -1.45 -13.99
C SER A 61 -19.28 -1.18 -12.50
N GLU A 62 -19.99 -0.09 -12.18
CA GLU A 62 -20.27 0.28 -10.79
C GLU A 62 -21.10 -0.78 -10.04
N GLU A 63 -22.01 -1.47 -10.71
CA GLU A 63 -22.79 -2.57 -10.13
C GLU A 63 -21.91 -3.78 -9.80
N GLU A 64 -20.99 -4.14 -10.69
CA GLU A 64 -20.04 -5.24 -10.48
C GLU A 64 -19.03 -4.91 -9.38
N LYS A 65 -18.47 -3.69 -9.36
CA LYS A 65 -17.60 -3.22 -8.27
C LYS A 65 -18.30 -3.33 -6.92
N LYS A 66 -19.53 -2.84 -6.84
CA LYS A 66 -20.34 -2.91 -5.61
C LYS A 66 -20.52 -4.36 -5.15
N THR A 67 -20.73 -5.28 -6.09
CA THR A 67 -20.85 -6.72 -5.79
C THR A 67 -19.55 -7.30 -5.23
N VAL A 68 -18.40 -6.96 -5.82
CA VAL A 68 -17.08 -7.35 -5.30
C VAL A 68 -16.86 -6.82 -3.88
N PHE A 69 -17.13 -5.54 -3.64
CA PHE A 69 -16.97 -4.93 -2.31
C PHE A 69 -17.88 -5.59 -1.26
N ASN A 70 -19.16 -5.78 -1.58
CA ASN A 70 -20.10 -6.46 -0.68
C ASN A 70 -19.63 -7.87 -0.30
N THR A 71 -19.02 -8.60 -1.25
CA THR A 71 -18.51 -9.95 -1.00
C THR A 71 -17.30 -9.92 -0.05
N VAL A 72 -16.37 -8.99 -0.27
CA VAL A 72 -15.22 -8.78 0.61
C VAL A 72 -15.69 -8.39 2.03
N ASP A 73 -16.63 -7.46 2.13
CA ASP A 73 -17.21 -7.03 3.41
C ASP A 73 -17.90 -8.17 4.15
N ALA A 74 -18.64 -9.04 3.45
CA ALA A 74 -19.26 -10.21 4.04
C ALA A 74 -18.23 -11.17 4.64
N PHE A 75 -17.10 -11.40 3.95
CA PHE A 75 -16.03 -12.25 4.45
C PHE A 75 -15.28 -11.63 5.63
N ILE A 76 -15.01 -10.32 5.58
CA ILE A 76 -14.40 -9.59 6.70
C ILE A 76 -15.33 -9.62 7.92
N GLY A 77 -16.63 -9.39 7.74
CA GLY A 77 -17.63 -9.46 8.80
C GLY A 77 -17.69 -10.85 9.44
N LYS A 78 -17.69 -11.91 8.63
CA LYS A 78 -17.65 -13.29 9.12
C LYS A 78 -16.37 -13.59 9.92
N LYS A 79 -15.22 -13.10 9.46
CA LYS A 79 -13.96 -13.22 10.20
C LYS A 79 -14.05 -12.51 11.55
N LYS A 80 -14.42 -11.23 11.57
CA LYS A 80 -14.56 -10.45 12.82
C LYS A 80 -15.50 -11.10 13.82
N LEU A 81 -16.62 -11.65 13.36
CA LEU A 81 -17.56 -12.36 14.22
C LEU A 81 -16.95 -13.63 14.81
N LYS A 82 -16.23 -14.43 14.01
CA LYS A 82 -15.51 -15.61 14.51
C LYS A 82 -14.45 -15.22 15.54
N ASP A 83 -13.62 -14.24 15.21
CA ASP A 83 -12.55 -13.76 16.09
C ASP A 83 -13.13 -13.27 17.43
N ALA A 84 -14.25 -12.53 17.40
CA ALA A 84 -14.93 -12.08 18.61
C ALA A 84 -15.49 -13.23 19.47
N LEU A 85 -16.04 -14.27 18.84
CA LEU A 85 -16.54 -15.45 19.53
C LEU A 85 -15.41 -16.30 20.14
N GLU A 86 -14.31 -16.48 19.39
CA GLU A 86 -13.12 -17.20 19.89
C GLU A 86 -12.52 -16.50 21.10
N ASN A 87 -12.41 -15.17 21.06
CA ASN A 87 -11.94 -14.37 22.20
C ASN A 87 -12.87 -14.50 23.40
N ALA A 88 -14.19 -14.35 23.21
CA ALA A 88 -15.16 -14.48 24.29
C ALA A 88 -15.17 -15.88 24.93
N LEU A 89 -14.90 -16.94 24.16
CA LEU A 89 -14.79 -18.30 24.68
C LEU A 89 -13.48 -18.54 25.45
N GLN A 90 -12.40 -17.84 25.11
CA GLN A 90 -11.14 -17.91 25.86
C GLN A 90 -11.26 -17.27 27.25
N ASP A 91 -12.02 -16.18 27.37
CA ASP A 91 -12.24 -15.49 28.65
C ASP A 91 -13.10 -16.29 29.68
N VAL A 92 -13.78 -17.35 29.23
CA VAL A 92 -14.65 -18.19 30.08
C VAL A 92 -13.93 -19.46 30.58
N LYS A 93 -12.67 -19.68 30.19
CA LYS A 93 -11.85 -20.83 30.59
C LYS A 93 -10.87 -20.48 31.70
#